data_AF-A0A6P1MIH9-F1
#
_entry.id   AF-A0A6P1MIH9-F1
#
_cell.length_a   1.000
_cell.length_b   1.000
_cell.length_c   1.000
_cell.angle_alpha   90.00
_cell.angle_beta   90.00
_cell.angle_gamma   90.00
#
_symmetry.space_group_name_H-M   'P 1'
#
loop_
_entity.id
_entity.type
_entity.pdbx_description
1 polymer ?
#
loop_
_entity_poly.entity_id
_entity_poly.type
_entity_poly.pdbx_seq_one_letter_code
_entity_poly.pdbx_strand_id
1 'polypeptide(L)'
;MKKFLNSRIMMLVLVVAMVFAMSVTAFADTNTVNVKVQFTSQGNPIWNTSTPINVPMGINITLATKSYFTADQFNSATINPLGTKSSVMDAIIAATKTYIPNKAVTTGVDLAPKYGNPGAYIKDVGSYTSYNQYDEYKDDNGQWWGESVGAGWSAYITPAGGTETSAAEYLSRIQLHEGDKIRFDYSTYDYTWKIDGPTTK
;
A
#
# COMPACT_ATOMS: atom_id res chain seq x y z
N MET A 1 -16.32 10.61 65.29
CA MET A 1 -15.87 9.41 64.56
C MET A 1 -16.60 9.12 63.23
N LYS A 2 -17.70 9.81 62.85
CA LYS A 2 -18.39 9.57 61.55
C LYS A 2 -17.67 10.11 60.29
N LYS A 3 -16.79 11.12 60.43
CA LYS A 3 -16.10 11.75 59.27
C LYS A 3 -14.98 10.89 58.66
N PHE A 4 -14.35 10.01 59.46
CA PHE A 4 -13.26 9.14 58.98
C PHE A 4 -13.75 7.91 58.20
N LEU A 5 -14.97 7.43 58.47
CA LEU A 5 -15.54 6.27 57.77
C LEU A 5 -15.97 6.64 56.35
N ASN A 6 -16.54 7.83 56.15
CA ASN A 6 -16.98 8.32 54.83
C ASN A 6 -15.81 8.59 53.88
N SER A 7 -14.66 9.03 54.40
CA SER A 7 -13.46 9.27 53.59
C SER A 7 -12.84 7.97 53.04
N ARG A 8 -12.83 6.90 53.84
CA ARG A 8 -12.29 5.59 53.41
C ARG A 8 -13.19 4.89 52.39
N ILE A 9 -14.51 5.00 52.53
CA ILE A 9 -15.48 4.45 51.56
C ILE A 9 -15.36 5.20 50.22
N MET A 10 -15.22 6.53 50.25
CA MET A 10 -15.08 7.33 49.04
C MET A 10 -13.79 7.02 48.29
N MET A 11 -12.69 6.76 49.00
CA MET A 11 -11.41 6.37 48.41
C MET A 11 -11.47 4.96 47.79
N LEU A 12 -12.19 4.01 48.42
CA LEU A 12 -12.43 2.68 47.87
C LEU A 12 -13.24 2.76 46.56
N VAL A 13 -14.29 3.57 46.53
CA VAL A 13 -15.10 3.79 45.32
C VAL A 13 -14.28 4.44 44.20
N LEU A 14 -13.40 5.38 44.53
CA LEU A 14 -12.53 6.04 43.55
C LEU A 14 -11.48 5.09 42.96
N VAL A 15 -10.88 4.23 43.79
CA VAL A 15 -9.92 3.21 43.34
C VAL A 15 -10.62 2.15 42.50
N VAL A 16 -11.81 1.70 42.90
CA VAL A 16 -12.60 0.75 42.10
C VAL A 16 -13.01 1.37 40.77
N ALA A 17 -13.45 2.64 40.74
CA ALA A 17 -13.77 3.35 39.51
C ALA A 17 -12.52 3.56 38.62
N MET A 18 -11.34 3.78 39.19
CA MET A 18 -10.08 3.85 38.43
C MET A 18 -9.68 2.48 37.87
N VAL A 19 -9.85 1.39 38.64
CA VAL A 19 -9.58 0.02 38.15
C VAL A 19 -10.56 -0.37 37.05
N PHE A 20 -11.83 0.02 37.14
CA PHE A 20 -12.81 -0.16 36.06
C PHE A 20 -12.55 0.76 34.86
N ALA A 21 -12.09 1.99 35.06
CA ALA A 21 -11.70 2.89 33.97
C ALA A 21 -10.44 2.42 33.24
N MET A 22 -9.49 1.81 33.95
CA MET A 22 -8.28 1.19 33.36
C MET A 22 -8.55 -0.17 32.72
N SER A 23 -9.69 -0.82 32.98
CA SER A 23 -10.07 -2.10 32.36
C SER A 23 -10.99 -1.96 31.14
N VAL A 24 -11.24 -0.74 30.65
CA VAL A 24 -11.92 -0.49 29.37
C VAL A 24 -10.94 -0.29 28.20
N THR A 25 -9.66 -0.63 28.35
CA THR A 25 -8.87 -0.98 27.16
C THR A 25 -9.40 -2.32 26.66
N ALA A 26 -10.38 -2.22 25.77
CA ALA A 26 -10.89 -3.29 24.94
C ALA A 26 -9.75 -4.21 24.51
N PHE A 27 -10.04 -5.51 24.48
CA PHE A 27 -9.29 -6.47 23.68
C PHE A 27 -9.35 -6.00 22.22
N ALA A 28 -8.47 -5.07 21.84
CA ALA A 28 -8.21 -4.79 20.44
C ALA A 28 -7.67 -6.08 19.88
N ASP A 29 -8.35 -6.64 18.87
CA ASP A 29 -7.91 -7.84 18.18
C ASP A 29 -6.49 -7.58 17.68
N THR A 30 -5.49 -8.12 18.37
CA THR A 30 -4.07 -7.82 18.15
C THR A 30 -3.54 -8.40 16.83
N ASN A 31 -4.43 -8.95 16.00
CA ASN A 31 -4.13 -9.65 14.77
C ASN A 31 -4.44 -8.84 13.52
N THR A 32 -4.87 -7.58 13.65
CA THR A 32 -5.19 -6.71 12.51
C THR A 32 -4.41 -5.41 12.54
N VAL A 33 -3.99 -4.94 11.37
CA VAL A 33 -3.54 -3.56 11.14
C VAL A 33 -4.59 -2.81 10.33
N ASN A 34 -4.96 -1.61 10.76
CA ASN A 34 -5.87 -0.74 10.05
C ASN A 34 -5.07 0.25 9.21
N VAL A 35 -5.30 0.22 7.91
CA VAL A 35 -4.69 1.16 6.96
C VAL A 35 -5.78 1.92 6.22
N LYS A 36 -5.41 3.04 5.61
CA LYS A 36 -6.33 3.81 4.76
C LYS A 36 -5.90 3.74 3.31
N VAL A 37 -6.82 3.45 2.40
CA VAL A 37 -6.55 3.42 0.94
C VAL A 37 -7.42 4.44 0.24
N GLN A 38 -6.82 5.28 -0.60
CA GLN A 38 -7.53 6.21 -1.47
C GLN A 38 -7.11 5.98 -2.92
N PHE A 39 -8.10 5.87 -3.81
CA PHE A 39 -7.85 5.78 -5.25
C PHE A 39 -7.95 7.17 -5.86
N THR A 40 -6.95 7.56 -6.63
CA THR A 40 -6.92 8.85 -7.32
C THR A 40 -6.52 8.68 -8.80
N SER A 41 -6.84 9.68 -9.61
CA SER A 41 -6.26 9.87 -10.93
C SER A 41 -5.75 11.30 -11.06
N GLN A 42 -4.47 11.45 -11.36
CA GLN A 42 -3.78 12.75 -11.35
C GLN A 42 -4.04 13.53 -10.05
N GLY A 43 -4.00 12.83 -8.91
CA GLY A 43 -4.26 13.39 -7.58
C GLY A 43 -5.74 13.60 -7.22
N ASN A 44 -6.67 13.44 -8.16
CA ASN A 44 -8.10 13.63 -7.90
C ASN A 44 -8.78 12.30 -7.51
N PRO A 45 -9.60 12.25 -6.43
CA PRO A 45 -10.31 11.04 -6.05
C PRO A 45 -11.19 10.48 -7.17
N ILE A 46 -11.17 9.15 -7.33
CA ILE A 46 -12.02 8.42 -8.29
C ILE A 46 -12.97 7.45 -7.58
N TRP A 47 -13.98 6.96 -8.29
CA TRP A 47 -14.92 5.92 -7.79
C TRP A 47 -15.55 6.21 -6.43
N ASN A 48 -15.88 7.48 -6.17
CA ASN A 48 -16.46 7.94 -4.90
C ASN A 48 -15.55 7.73 -3.68
N THR A 49 -14.24 7.56 -3.85
CA THR A 49 -13.28 7.50 -2.74
C THR A 49 -12.80 8.90 -2.34
N SER A 50 -13.73 9.86 -2.23
CA SER A 50 -13.43 11.23 -1.79
C SER A 50 -12.84 11.26 -0.38
N THR A 51 -13.23 10.30 0.46
CA THR A 51 -12.57 9.98 1.72
C THR A 51 -11.77 8.69 1.60
N PRO A 52 -10.56 8.61 2.18
CA PRO A 52 -9.81 7.37 2.27
C PRO A 52 -10.62 6.26 2.96
N ILE A 53 -10.59 5.07 2.38
CA ILE A 53 -11.27 3.87 2.86
C ILE A 53 -10.46 3.24 3.98
N ASN A 54 -11.08 2.93 5.12
CA ASN A 54 -10.43 2.13 6.16
C ASN A 54 -10.43 0.65 5.76
N VAL A 55 -9.26 0.04 5.71
CA VAL A 55 -9.06 -1.36 5.31
C VAL A 55 -8.43 -2.11 6.49
N PRO A 56 -9.19 -2.97 7.19
CA PRO A 56 -8.63 -3.86 8.20
C PRO A 56 -7.87 -4.99 7.49
N MET A 57 -6.60 -5.14 7.82
CA MET A 57 -5.71 -6.16 7.25
C MET A 57 -5.26 -7.12 8.33
N GLY A 58 -5.33 -8.42 8.09
CA GLY A 58 -4.68 -9.38 8.99
C GLY A 58 -3.16 -9.15 9.04
N ILE A 59 -2.54 -9.29 10.20
CA ILE A 59 -1.07 -9.23 10.33
C ILE A 59 -0.42 -10.37 9.54
N ASN A 60 -1.07 -11.54 9.55
CA ASN A 60 -0.72 -12.70 8.74
C ASN A 60 -1.80 -12.99 7.71
N ILE A 61 -1.38 -13.24 6.47
CA ILE A 61 -2.21 -13.57 5.32
C ILE A 61 -1.69 -14.83 4.63
N THR A 62 -2.58 -15.47 3.89
CA THR A 62 -2.33 -16.76 3.23
C THR A 62 -2.08 -16.56 1.73
N LEU A 63 -1.67 -17.63 1.05
CA LEU A 63 -1.58 -17.66 -0.40
C LEU A 63 -2.92 -17.29 -1.07
N ALA A 64 -4.05 -17.69 -0.48
CA ALA A 64 -5.37 -17.38 -1.03
C ALA A 64 -5.65 -15.86 -1.08
N THR A 65 -5.13 -15.11 -0.10
CA THR A 65 -5.22 -13.65 -0.09
C THR A 65 -4.16 -12.99 -0.99
N LYS A 66 -2.95 -13.56 -1.08
CA LYS A 66 -1.93 -13.16 -2.07
C LYS A 66 -2.17 -13.83 -3.44
N SER A 67 -3.38 -13.65 -3.99
CA SER A 67 -3.82 -14.32 -5.23
C SER A 67 -3.01 -13.97 -6.49
N TYR A 68 -2.09 -13.00 -6.37
CA TYR A 68 -1.18 -12.58 -7.43
C TYR A 68 0.13 -13.38 -7.45
N PHE A 69 0.36 -14.27 -6.48
CA PHE A 69 1.46 -15.21 -6.48
C PHE A 69 0.99 -16.63 -6.75
N THR A 70 1.83 -17.40 -7.45
CA THR A 70 1.79 -18.87 -7.43
C THR A 70 2.33 -19.39 -6.09
N ALA A 71 2.13 -20.68 -5.80
CA ALA A 71 2.65 -21.29 -4.58
C ALA A 71 4.19 -21.15 -4.45
N ASP A 72 4.92 -21.34 -5.55
CA ASP A 72 6.40 -21.21 -5.55
C ASP A 72 6.84 -19.77 -5.31
N GLN A 73 6.15 -18.80 -5.93
CA GLN A 73 6.43 -17.38 -5.74
C GLN A 73 6.13 -16.92 -4.30
N PHE A 74 5.04 -17.43 -3.71
CA PHE A 74 4.66 -17.12 -2.33
C PHE A 74 5.69 -17.60 -1.32
N ASN A 75 6.30 -18.77 -1.56
CA ASN A 75 7.33 -19.35 -0.68
C ASN A 75 8.75 -18.85 -0.99
N SER A 76 8.94 -18.06 -2.05
CA SER A 76 10.25 -17.52 -2.42
C SER A 76 10.60 -16.31 -1.57
N ALA A 77 11.68 -16.39 -0.79
CA ALA A 77 12.20 -15.26 -0.03
C ALA A 77 12.71 -14.10 -0.93
N THR A 78 13.02 -14.39 -2.20
CA THR A 78 13.45 -13.38 -3.17
C THR A 78 12.27 -12.59 -3.72
N ILE A 79 11.19 -13.29 -4.12
CA ILE A 79 10.01 -12.70 -4.77
C ILE A 79 9.01 -12.17 -3.73
N ASN A 80 8.83 -12.90 -2.63
CA ASN A 80 7.96 -12.58 -1.50
C ASN A 80 8.76 -12.53 -0.18
N PRO A 81 9.63 -11.52 0.01
CA PRO A 81 10.42 -11.41 1.24
C PRO A 81 9.56 -11.21 2.51
N LEU A 82 8.32 -10.77 2.34
CA LEU A 82 7.38 -10.57 3.44
C LEU A 82 6.71 -11.86 3.93
N GLY A 83 6.83 -12.96 3.17
CA GLY A 83 6.18 -14.23 3.49
C GLY A 83 4.68 -14.05 3.72
N THR A 84 4.22 -14.32 4.94
CA THR A 84 2.82 -14.20 5.35
C THR A 84 2.41 -12.79 5.77
N LYS A 85 3.30 -11.79 5.78
CA LYS A 85 2.93 -10.44 6.22
C LYS A 85 2.15 -9.68 5.15
N SER A 86 1.22 -8.85 5.60
CA SER A 86 0.44 -7.95 4.73
C SER A 86 1.31 -6.86 4.11
N SER A 87 1.09 -6.61 2.82
CA SER A 87 1.78 -5.60 2.04
C SER A 87 0.83 -4.53 1.49
N VAL A 88 1.39 -3.42 0.97
CA VAL A 88 0.63 -2.38 0.28
C VAL A 88 -0.25 -2.94 -0.84
N MET A 89 0.27 -3.91 -1.62
CA MET A 89 -0.50 -4.62 -2.63
C MET A 89 -1.75 -5.32 -2.06
N ASP A 90 -1.62 -5.97 -0.91
CA ASP A 90 -2.74 -6.66 -0.26
C ASP A 90 -3.84 -5.67 0.15
N ALA A 91 -3.47 -4.52 0.73
CA ALA A 91 -4.44 -3.50 1.11
C ALA A 91 -5.17 -2.89 -0.10
N ILE A 92 -4.48 -2.64 -1.21
CA ILE A 92 -5.12 -2.09 -2.42
C ILE A 92 -6.07 -3.12 -3.03
N ILE A 93 -5.68 -4.39 -3.09
CA ILE A 93 -6.55 -5.47 -3.59
C ILE A 93 -7.77 -5.65 -2.68
N ALA A 94 -7.59 -5.65 -1.36
CA ALA A 94 -8.67 -5.73 -0.40
C ALA A 94 -9.61 -4.53 -0.49
N ALA A 95 -9.07 -3.31 -0.60
CA ALA A 95 -9.84 -2.09 -0.82
C ALA A 95 -10.69 -2.19 -2.10
N THR A 96 -10.08 -2.71 -3.17
CA THR A 96 -10.78 -2.85 -4.45
C THR A 96 -11.92 -3.85 -4.35
N LYS A 97 -11.63 -5.06 -3.88
CA LYS A 97 -12.60 -6.16 -3.79
C LYS A 97 -13.77 -5.84 -2.86
N THR A 98 -13.53 -5.14 -1.76
CA THR A 98 -14.56 -4.88 -0.74
C THR A 98 -15.38 -3.63 -1.02
N TYR A 99 -14.76 -2.55 -1.50
CA TYR A 99 -15.41 -1.23 -1.54
C TYR A 99 -15.70 -0.73 -2.96
N ILE A 100 -15.03 -1.26 -3.98
CA ILE A 100 -15.31 -0.99 -5.39
C ILE A 100 -15.38 -2.31 -6.19
N PRO A 101 -16.22 -3.27 -5.76
CA PRO A 101 -16.20 -4.67 -6.24
C PRO A 101 -16.48 -4.84 -7.74
N ASN A 102 -17.03 -3.82 -8.40
CA ASN A 102 -17.27 -3.82 -9.84
C ASN A 102 -16.03 -3.45 -10.68
N LYS A 103 -14.87 -3.23 -10.04
CA LYS A 103 -13.59 -2.95 -10.70
C LYS A 103 -12.69 -4.17 -10.63
N ALA A 104 -12.43 -4.76 -11.79
CA ALA A 104 -11.45 -5.85 -11.90
C ALA A 104 -10.04 -5.32 -11.58
N VAL A 105 -9.22 -6.15 -10.92
CA VAL A 105 -7.80 -5.86 -10.68
C VAL A 105 -6.98 -6.83 -11.50
N THR A 106 -6.09 -6.31 -12.34
CA THR A 106 -5.08 -7.09 -13.04
C THR A 106 -3.75 -6.90 -12.34
N THR A 107 -3.10 -8.00 -11.99
CA THR A 107 -1.80 -8.01 -11.31
C THR A 107 -0.74 -8.68 -12.17
N GLY A 108 0.52 -8.35 -11.94
CA GLY A 108 1.67 -9.02 -12.53
C GLY A 108 2.77 -9.28 -11.50
N VAL A 109 3.70 -10.16 -11.87
CA VAL A 109 4.93 -10.43 -11.10
C VAL A 109 6.11 -10.23 -12.03
N ASP A 110 7.03 -9.35 -11.65
CA ASP A 110 8.31 -9.22 -12.34
C ASP A 110 9.34 -10.12 -11.64
N LEU A 111 9.74 -11.18 -12.34
CA LEU A 111 10.68 -12.18 -11.84
C LEU A 111 12.14 -11.79 -12.07
N ALA A 112 12.41 -10.86 -13.00
CA ALA A 112 13.75 -10.48 -13.42
C ALA A 112 13.78 -8.99 -13.79
N PRO A 113 13.51 -8.09 -12.83
CA PRO A 113 13.52 -6.67 -13.10
C PRO A 113 14.92 -6.23 -13.54
N LYS A 114 14.96 -5.34 -14.53
CA LYS A 114 16.23 -4.70 -14.94
C LYS A 114 16.87 -3.91 -13.79
N TYR A 115 16.04 -3.33 -12.93
CA TYR A 115 16.45 -2.56 -11.76
C TYR A 115 15.61 -2.93 -10.53
N GLY A 116 16.25 -3.09 -9.37
CA GLY A 116 15.57 -3.45 -8.12
C GLY A 116 15.44 -4.96 -7.90
N ASN A 117 14.62 -5.35 -6.93
CA ASN A 117 14.38 -6.74 -6.57
C ASN A 117 13.06 -7.25 -7.17
N PRO A 118 12.93 -8.55 -7.52
CA PRO A 118 11.67 -9.13 -7.99
C PRO A 118 10.50 -8.88 -7.05
N GLY A 119 9.29 -8.77 -7.61
CA GLY A 119 8.08 -8.52 -6.83
C GLY A 119 6.84 -8.39 -7.70
N ALA A 120 5.69 -8.20 -7.05
CA ALA A 120 4.41 -8.06 -7.72
C ALA A 120 3.90 -6.62 -7.73
N TYR A 121 3.15 -6.30 -8.78
CA TYR A 121 2.59 -4.98 -9.06
C TYR A 121 1.13 -5.11 -9.51
N ILE A 122 0.40 -4.00 -9.40
CA ILE A 122 -0.95 -3.86 -9.95
C ILE A 122 -0.82 -3.18 -11.31
N LYS A 123 -1.26 -3.87 -12.35
CA LYS A 123 -1.21 -3.36 -13.73
C LYS A 123 -2.42 -2.48 -14.01
N ASP A 124 -3.62 -2.97 -13.72
CA ASP A 124 -4.87 -2.32 -14.10
C ASP A 124 -5.88 -2.39 -12.95
N VAL A 125 -6.70 -1.35 -12.81
CA VAL A 125 -7.88 -1.35 -11.92
C VAL A 125 -9.06 -0.74 -12.67
N GLY A 126 -10.09 -1.56 -12.91
CA GLY A 126 -11.26 -1.15 -13.69
C GLY A 126 -10.88 -0.78 -15.13
N SER A 127 -11.26 0.43 -15.56
CA SER A 127 -11.00 0.96 -16.90
C SER A 127 -9.65 1.70 -17.03
N TYR A 128 -8.86 1.77 -15.96
CA TYR A 128 -7.59 2.49 -15.93
C TYR A 128 -6.46 1.49 -16.18
N THR A 129 -6.06 1.40 -17.45
CA THR A 129 -5.08 0.45 -17.95
C THR A 129 -3.71 1.08 -18.04
N SER A 130 -2.68 0.42 -17.50
CA SER A 130 -1.31 0.91 -17.62
C SER A 130 -0.77 0.66 -19.03
N TYR A 131 -0.09 1.67 -19.59
CA TYR A 131 0.62 1.55 -20.86
C TYR A 131 1.94 2.31 -20.81
N ASN A 132 2.89 1.86 -21.64
CA ASN A 132 4.16 2.52 -21.84
C ASN A 132 4.52 2.48 -23.32
N GLN A 133 4.85 3.64 -23.88
CA GLN A 133 5.45 3.80 -25.19
C GLN A 133 6.89 4.23 -24.98
N TYR A 134 7.81 3.43 -25.49
CA TYR A 134 9.24 3.66 -25.38
C TYR A 134 9.82 3.99 -26.75
N ASP A 135 10.51 5.12 -26.85
CA ASP A 135 11.23 5.54 -28.05
C ASP A 135 12.68 5.91 -27.73
N GLU A 136 13.52 5.84 -28.76
CA GLU A 136 14.92 6.27 -28.71
C GLU A 136 15.18 7.17 -29.91
N TYR A 137 15.67 8.38 -29.66
CA TYR A 137 15.97 9.34 -30.73
C TYR A 137 17.32 10.00 -30.52
N LYS A 138 17.83 10.59 -31.61
CA LYS A 138 19.09 11.32 -31.61
C LYS A 138 18.80 12.81 -31.79
N ASP A 139 19.34 13.65 -30.91
CA ASP A 139 19.20 15.10 -31.07
C ASP A 139 20.14 15.65 -32.16
N ASP A 140 19.99 16.95 -32.47
CA ASP A 140 20.77 17.65 -33.50
C ASP A 140 22.30 17.62 -33.23
N ASN A 141 22.71 17.46 -31.97
CA ASN A 141 24.12 17.37 -31.57
C ASN A 141 24.66 15.93 -31.62
N GLY A 142 23.80 14.98 -32.00
CA GLY A 142 24.13 13.58 -32.09
C GLY A 142 24.06 12.82 -30.76
N GLN A 143 23.50 13.41 -29.70
CA GLN A 143 23.28 12.74 -28.42
C GLN A 143 22.05 11.83 -28.51
N TRP A 144 22.17 10.60 -28.01
CA TRP A 144 21.03 9.68 -27.89
C TRP A 144 20.21 9.97 -26.64
N TRP A 145 18.90 9.92 -26.81
CA TRP A 145 17.89 10.11 -25.79
C TRP A 145 16.92 8.93 -25.80
N GLY A 146 16.55 8.48 -24.62
CA GLY A 146 15.41 7.60 -24.42
C GLY A 146 14.21 8.41 -23.94
N GLU A 147 13.03 8.08 -24.43
CA GLU A 147 11.76 8.68 -24.03
C GLU A 147 10.79 7.58 -23.64
N SER A 148 10.07 7.80 -22.54
CA SER A 148 8.98 6.92 -22.12
C SER A 148 7.76 7.76 -21.82
N VAL A 149 6.71 7.58 -22.62
CA VAL A 149 5.42 8.22 -22.44
C VAL A 149 4.39 7.15 -22.11
N GLY A 150 3.60 7.38 -21.07
CA GLY A 150 2.66 6.38 -20.64
C GLY A 150 1.70 6.85 -19.58
N ALA A 151 0.97 5.89 -19.04
CA ALA A 151 0.20 6.06 -17.84
C ALA A 151 0.30 4.81 -17.00
N GLY A 152 0.32 4.99 -15.69
CA GLY A 152 0.48 3.88 -14.77
C GLY A 152 0.02 4.20 -13.38
N TRP A 153 -0.09 3.16 -12.59
CA TRP A 153 -0.42 3.27 -11.18
C TRP A 153 0.83 3.44 -10.33
N SER A 154 0.78 4.41 -9.42
CA SER A 154 1.82 4.65 -8.41
C SER A 154 1.20 4.67 -7.02
N ALA A 155 1.89 4.09 -6.04
CA ALA A 155 1.49 4.15 -4.65
C ALA A 155 2.32 5.18 -3.91
N TYR A 156 1.64 6.02 -3.14
CA TYR A 156 2.24 6.93 -2.20
C TYR A 156 1.83 6.51 -0.79
N ILE A 157 2.81 6.32 0.08
CA ILE A 157 2.62 5.81 1.43
C ILE A 157 2.93 6.93 2.42
N THR A 158 1.99 7.19 3.32
CA THR A 158 2.19 8.07 4.47
C THR A 158 2.18 7.20 5.73
N PRO A 159 3.35 6.96 6.36
CA PRO A 159 3.40 6.28 7.65
C PRO A 159 2.56 7.02 8.69
N ALA A 160 2.11 6.33 9.75
CA ALA A 160 1.35 6.96 10.83
C ALA A 160 2.11 8.18 11.43
N GLY A 161 1.56 9.38 11.23
CA GLY A 161 2.19 10.64 11.68
C GLY A 161 3.40 11.10 10.86
N GLY A 162 3.70 10.41 9.75
CA GLY A 162 4.81 10.71 8.85
C GLY A 162 4.42 11.54 7.62
N THR A 163 5.38 11.68 6.71
CA THR A 163 5.23 12.37 5.42
C THR A 163 4.94 11.36 4.33
N GLU A 164 4.11 11.76 3.35
CA GLU A 164 3.85 10.95 2.16
C GLU A 164 5.12 10.80 1.30
N THR A 165 5.44 9.56 0.90
CA THR A 165 6.53 9.25 -0.03
C THR A 165 6.07 8.29 -1.12
N SER A 166 6.65 8.40 -2.32
CA SER A 166 6.42 7.41 -3.37
C SER A 166 7.01 6.06 -2.98
N ALA A 167 6.32 4.97 -3.33
CA ALA A 167 6.85 3.62 -3.22
C ALA A 167 8.17 3.49 -4.01
N ALA A 168 9.22 3.00 -3.36
CA ALA A 168 10.54 2.81 -3.95
C ALA A 168 10.78 1.36 -4.44
N GLU A 169 9.85 0.45 -4.17
CA GLU A 169 9.93 -0.96 -4.58
C GLU A 169 8.54 -1.49 -4.93
N TYR A 170 8.48 -2.73 -5.44
CA TYR A 170 7.22 -3.41 -5.75
C TYR A 170 6.26 -3.45 -4.55
N LEU A 171 4.97 -3.21 -4.80
CA LEU A 171 3.92 -3.10 -3.78
C LEU A 171 3.77 -4.35 -2.91
N SER A 172 4.18 -5.52 -3.42
CA SER A 172 4.17 -6.79 -2.68
C SER A 172 5.26 -6.88 -1.61
N ARG A 173 6.24 -5.98 -1.63
CA ARG A 173 7.42 -6.01 -0.74
C ARG A 173 7.36 -4.96 0.38
N ILE A 174 6.44 -4.01 0.28
CA ILE A 174 6.27 -2.94 1.27
C ILE A 174 5.34 -3.42 2.37
N GLN A 175 5.88 -3.69 3.56
CA GLN A 175 5.10 -4.14 4.72
C GLN A 175 4.19 -3.02 5.23
N LEU A 176 2.95 -3.37 5.59
CA LEU A 176 2.01 -2.45 6.23
C LEU A 176 2.24 -2.35 7.74
N HIS A 177 1.99 -1.16 8.27
CA HIS A 177 1.94 -0.87 9.69
C HIS A 177 0.61 -0.20 10.06
N GLU A 178 0.26 -0.27 11.35
CA GLU A 178 -0.94 0.38 11.87
C GLU A 178 -0.95 1.87 11.54
N GLY A 179 -2.07 2.36 11.00
CA GLY A 179 -2.28 3.78 10.71
C GLY A 179 -1.65 4.27 9.41
N ASP A 180 -1.00 3.41 8.63
CA ASP A 180 -0.49 3.76 7.30
C ASP A 180 -1.63 4.25 6.40
N LYS A 181 -1.34 5.26 5.59
CA LYS A 181 -2.24 5.75 4.54
C LYS A 181 -1.59 5.54 3.18
N ILE A 182 -2.37 5.08 2.23
CA ILE A 182 -1.96 4.75 0.87
C ILE A 182 -2.82 5.57 -0.08
N ARG A 183 -2.19 6.40 -0.89
CA ARG A 183 -2.80 6.98 -2.09
C ARG A 183 -2.33 6.19 -3.29
N PHE A 184 -3.24 5.51 -3.95
CA PHE A 184 -2.97 4.75 -5.16
C PHE A 184 -3.49 5.54 -6.36
N ASP A 185 -2.56 6.10 -7.12
CA ASP A 185 -2.82 7.14 -8.10
C ASP A 185 -2.52 6.65 -9.51
N TYR A 186 -3.48 6.82 -10.41
CA TYR A 186 -3.27 6.63 -11.84
C TYR A 186 -2.88 7.95 -12.49
N SER A 187 -1.64 8.01 -12.96
CA SER A 187 -1.08 9.22 -13.55
C SER A 187 -0.40 8.94 -14.87
N THR A 188 -0.49 9.93 -15.76
CA THR A 188 0.30 9.99 -16.99
C THR A 188 1.72 10.42 -16.64
N TYR A 189 2.70 9.87 -17.35
CA TYR A 189 4.09 10.25 -17.24
C TYR A 189 4.69 10.46 -18.63
N ASP A 190 5.67 11.34 -18.67
CA ASP A 190 6.53 11.63 -19.80
C ASP A 190 7.90 11.94 -19.21
N TYR A 191 8.87 11.08 -19.49
CA TYR A 191 10.24 11.28 -19.03
C TYR A 191 11.24 10.92 -20.11
N THR A 192 12.27 11.76 -20.21
CA THR A 192 13.40 11.60 -21.11
C THR A 192 14.70 11.45 -20.33
N TRP A 193 15.62 10.64 -20.83
CA TRP A 193 16.96 10.47 -20.24
C TRP A 193 18.02 10.35 -21.31
N LYS A 194 19.24 10.78 -20.96
CA LYS A 194 20.41 10.60 -21.83
C LYS A 194 20.80 9.12 -21.87
N ILE A 195 21.08 8.62 -23.06
CA ILE A 195 21.65 7.29 -23.25
C ILE A 195 23.14 7.42 -23.54
N ASP A 196 23.96 6.71 -22.77
CA ASP A 196 25.41 6.67 -22.97
C ASP A 196 25.76 5.60 -24.02
N GLY A 197 26.00 6.05 -25.25
CA GLY A 197 26.45 5.19 -26.36
C GLY A 197 25.37 4.89 -27.41
N PRO A 198 25.76 4.27 -28.54
CA PRO A 198 24.81 3.89 -29.58
C PRO A 198 23.87 2.81 -29.08
N THR A 199 22.58 2.96 -29.37
CA THR A 199 21.58 1.93 -29.09
C THR A 199 21.52 0.91 -30.23
N THR A 200 20.92 -0.25 -29.96
CA THR A 200 20.85 -1.39 -30.91
C THR A 200 19.50 -1.49 -31.61
N LYS A 201 18.63 -0.49 -31.44
CA LYS A 201 17.41 -0.34 -32.24
C LYS A 201 17.69 0.41 -33.54
#